data_AF-A0A0K6IJ61-F1
#
_entry.id   AF-A0A0K6IJ61-F1
#
_cell.length_a   1.000
_cell.length_b   1.000
_cell.length_c   1.000
_cell.angle_alpha   90.00
_cell.angle_beta   90.00
_cell.angle_gamma   90.00
#
_symmetry.space_group_name_H-M   'P 1'
#
loop_
_entity.id
_entity.type
_entity.pdbx_description
1 polymer ?
#
loop_
_entity_poly.entity_id
_entity_poly.type
_entity_poly.pdbx_seq_one_letter_code
_entity_poly.pdbx_strand_id
1 'polypeptide(L)'
;MNTSTALKNTATMVKKGALASAIAAATLVGTSAYADDLACARVAGNEAAVEIAKAQEDWSEIFTSEAKLAYSKTECFIDKHLTADNAEDNWEEIKEGFQEGMADLHEEFQDQVDNAKDAYEEAKESADTDEALAEAEETYDETMEEISESYQRSVAALKEKLGINES
;
A
#
# COMPACT_ATOMS: atom_id res chain seq x y z
N MET A 1 56.57 -21.35 -1.75
CA MET A 1 55.68 -22.34 -2.39
C MET A 1 54.25 -21.99 -2.02
N ASN A 2 53.40 -21.83 -3.05
CA ASN A 2 51.97 -22.15 -3.16
C ASN A 2 51.41 -23.07 -2.04
N THR A 3 50.14 -23.07 -1.59
CA THR A 3 48.87 -22.54 -2.11
C THR A 3 47.77 -22.80 -1.07
N SER A 4 46.73 -21.95 -1.07
CA SER A 4 45.30 -22.17 -0.81
C SER A 4 44.82 -23.18 0.26
N THR A 5 44.02 -22.69 1.21
CA THR A 5 42.58 -23.02 1.26
C THR A 5 41.82 -21.81 1.83
N ALA A 6 40.87 -21.34 1.03
CA ALA A 6 39.97 -20.23 1.30
C ALA A 6 38.65 -20.74 1.89
N LEU A 7 37.81 -19.77 2.30
CA LEU A 7 36.35 -19.86 2.41
C LEU A 7 35.78 -20.69 3.56
N LYS A 8 35.43 -20.00 4.65
CA LYS A 8 34.20 -20.16 5.45
C LYS A 8 34.34 -19.31 6.71
N ASN A 9 34.04 -18.01 6.63
CA ASN A 9 33.61 -17.17 7.77
C ASN A 9 33.37 -15.71 7.37
N THR A 10 32.58 -15.47 6.32
CA THR A 10 32.18 -14.10 5.92
C THR A 10 30.71 -14.00 5.53
N ALA A 11 29.84 -14.86 6.06
CA ALA A 11 28.40 -14.84 5.73
C ALA A 11 27.50 -14.31 6.86
N THR A 12 28.05 -13.82 7.99
CA THR A 12 27.22 -13.49 9.17
C THR A 12 27.28 -12.02 9.61
N MET A 13 27.86 -11.10 8.83
CA MET A 13 27.92 -9.68 9.21
C MET A 13 27.68 -8.69 8.07
N VAL A 14 26.84 -9.04 7.09
CA VAL A 14 26.40 -8.11 6.03
C VAL A 14 24.90 -8.26 5.75
N LYS A 15 24.05 -8.11 6.78
CA LYS A 15 22.60 -7.88 6.57
C LYS A 15 22.11 -6.54 7.14
N LYS A 16 23.03 -5.68 7.63
CA LYS A 16 22.70 -4.37 8.25
C LYS A 16 23.43 -3.15 7.68
N GLY A 17 24.04 -3.26 6.50
CA GLY A 17 24.89 -2.19 5.97
C GLY A 17 24.93 -2.14 4.46
N ALA A 18 23.79 -1.88 3.81
CA ALA A 18 23.75 -1.50 2.39
C ALA A 18 22.45 -0.83 1.91
N LEU A 19 21.62 -0.26 2.80
CA LEU A 19 20.57 0.68 2.38
C LEU A 19 21.15 2.09 2.44
N ALA A 20 22.13 2.33 1.57
CA ALA A 20 22.60 3.65 1.20
C ALA A 20 22.06 3.96 -0.20
N SER A 21 20.73 4.04 -0.32
CA SER A 21 20.07 4.68 -1.44
C SER A 21 19.42 5.94 -0.89
N ALA A 22 19.95 7.08 -1.34
CA ALA A 22 19.48 8.40 -0.97
C ALA A 22 17.97 8.50 -1.22
N ILE A 23 17.19 8.46 -0.14
CA ILE A 23 15.84 9.00 -0.17
C ILE A 23 16.07 10.51 -0.27
N ALA A 24 16.10 11.00 -1.50
CA ALA A 24 15.80 12.39 -1.77
C ALA A 24 14.34 12.57 -1.33
N ALA A 25 14.16 12.83 -0.04
CA ALA A 25 12.92 13.34 0.50
C ALA A 25 12.60 14.55 -0.36
N ALA A 26 11.55 14.43 -1.19
CA ALA A 26 11.02 15.53 -1.94
C ALA A 26 10.64 16.59 -0.89
N THR A 27 11.54 17.55 -0.70
CA THR A 27 11.23 18.81 -0.03
C THR A 27 10.10 19.41 -0.85
N LEU A 28 8.87 19.23 -0.40
CA LEU A 28 7.73 20.01 -0.86
C LEU A 28 7.99 21.44 -0.38
N VAL A 29 8.72 22.18 -1.22
CA VAL A 29 8.81 23.63 -1.14
C VAL A 29 7.40 24.14 -1.31
N GLY A 30 6.90 24.81 -0.27
CA GLY A 30 5.63 25.49 -0.32
C GLY A 30 5.62 26.48 -1.48
N THR A 31 4.71 26.27 -2.42
CA THR A 31 4.15 27.35 -3.22
C THR A 31 2.65 27.19 -3.20
N SER A 32 2.00 28.16 -2.58
CA SER A 32 0.56 28.39 -2.58
C SER A 32 0.03 28.44 -4.01
N ALA A 33 -0.55 27.35 -4.49
CA ALA A 33 -1.40 27.33 -5.67
C ALA A 33 -2.39 26.17 -5.53
N TYR A 34 -3.60 26.52 -5.11
CA TYR A 34 -4.85 25.73 -5.14
C TYR A 34 -4.88 24.44 -4.30
N ALA A 35 -5.87 24.38 -3.41
CA ALA A 35 -6.13 23.25 -2.53
C ALA A 35 -6.61 21.98 -3.26
N ASP A 36 -6.86 22.05 -4.57
CA ASP A 36 -7.27 20.90 -5.42
C ASP A 36 -6.10 19.98 -5.82
N ASP A 37 -4.89 20.51 -6.04
CA ASP A 37 -3.75 19.72 -6.57
C ASP A 37 -3.08 18.82 -5.49
N LEU A 38 -3.63 18.78 -4.28
CA LEU A 38 -3.11 18.02 -3.14
C LEU A 38 -3.33 16.50 -3.29
N ALA A 39 -4.41 16.07 -3.95
CA ALA A 39 -4.69 14.65 -4.14
C ALA A 39 -3.69 13.99 -5.09
N CYS A 40 -3.41 14.65 -6.22
CA CYS A 40 -2.40 14.19 -7.18
C CYS A 40 -0.99 14.22 -6.61
N ALA A 41 -0.65 15.23 -5.81
CA ALA A 41 0.65 15.30 -5.14
C ALA A 41 0.88 14.16 -4.13
N ARG A 42 -0.19 13.67 -3.48
CA ARG A 42 -0.12 12.53 -2.53
C ARG A 42 0.19 11.19 -3.21
N VAL A 43 -0.15 11.02 -4.49
CA VAL A 43 0.09 9.78 -5.24
C VAL A 43 1.57 9.39 -5.20
N ALA A 44 2.47 10.31 -5.54
CA ALA A 44 3.91 10.04 -5.55
C ALA A 44 4.46 9.71 -4.15
N GLY A 45 3.92 10.37 -3.11
CA GLY A 45 4.28 10.07 -1.72
C GLY A 45 3.84 8.67 -1.28
N ASN A 46 2.63 8.26 -1.67
CA ASN A 46 2.11 6.94 -1.34
C ASN A 46 2.78 5.82 -2.17
N GLU A 47 3.15 6.08 -3.43
CA GLU A 47 3.99 5.16 -4.21
C GLU A 47 5.33 4.92 -3.52
N ALA A 48 5.98 5.98 -3.04
CA ALA A 48 7.21 5.84 -2.26
C ALA A 48 7.00 5.06 -0.95
N ALA A 49 5.87 5.27 -0.25
CA ALA A 49 5.54 4.53 0.96
C ALA A 49 5.37 3.03 0.70
N VAL A 50 4.67 2.66 -0.39
CA VAL A 50 4.54 1.26 -0.82
C VAL A 50 5.90 0.63 -1.09
N GLU A 51 6.77 1.30 -1.83
CA GLU A 51 8.10 0.79 -2.14
C GLU A 51 8.99 0.66 -0.89
N ILE A 52 8.88 1.59 0.05
CA ILE A 52 9.59 1.52 1.34
C ILE A 52 9.08 0.34 2.16
N ALA A 53 7.77 0.13 2.22
CA ALA A 53 7.17 -0.97 2.96
C ALA A 53 7.56 -2.33 2.36
N LYS A 54 7.54 -2.43 1.02
CA LYS A 54 8.02 -3.61 0.27
C LYS A 54 9.49 -3.91 0.58
N ALA A 55 10.32 -2.87 0.63
CA ALA A 55 11.74 -3.02 0.98
C ALA A 55 11.98 -3.43 2.45
N GLN A 56 11.01 -3.24 3.34
CA GLN A 56 11.07 -3.65 4.74
C GLN A 56 10.44 -5.02 4.99
N GLU A 57 9.81 -5.63 3.98
CA GLU A 57 9.02 -6.86 4.12
C GLU A 57 7.94 -6.72 5.23
N ASP A 58 7.49 -5.48 5.47
CA ASP A 58 6.43 -5.19 6.44
C ASP A 58 5.09 -5.21 5.72
N TRP A 59 4.52 -6.42 5.64
CA TRP A 59 3.23 -6.64 5.01
C TRP A 59 2.14 -5.69 5.52
N SER A 60 2.04 -5.45 6.84
CA SER A 60 1.05 -4.52 7.38
C SER A 60 1.20 -3.11 6.79
N GLU A 61 2.43 -2.61 6.71
CA GLU A 61 2.70 -1.28 6.14
C GLU A 61 2.54 -1.27 4.61
N ILE A 62 2.83 -2.39 3.92
CA ILE A 62 2.62 -2.55 2.47
C ILE A 62 1.14 -2.33 2.17
N PHE A 63 0.26 -3.04 2.87
CA PHE A 63 -1.18 -2.98 2.64
C PHE A 63 -1.79 -1.65 3.03
N THR A 64 -1.37 -1.10 4.16
CA THR A 64 -1.79 0.24 4.58
C THR A 64 -1.38 1.29 3.54
N SER A 65 -0.19 1.15 2.94
CA SER A 65 0.33 2.08 1.93
C SER A 65 -0.34 1.90 0.56
N GLU A 66 -0.59 0.65 0.14
CA GLU A 66 -1.28 0.34 -1.12
C GLU A 66 -2.74 0.85 -1.09
N ALA A 67 -3.42 0.71 0.05
CA ALA A 67 -4.75 1.28 0.25
C ALA A 67 -4.75 2.82 0.13
N LYS A 68 -3.82 3.51 0.80
CA LYS A 68 -3.65 4.97 0.71
C LYS A 68 -3.33 5.43 -0.71
N LEU A 69 -2.55 4.64 -1.45
CA LEU A 69 -2.21 4.91 -2.83
C LEU A 69 -3.44 4.82 -3.74
N ALA A 70 -4.25 3.76 -3.60
CA ALA A 70 -5.49 3.58 -4.37
C ALA A 70 -6.48 4.74 -4.13
N TYR A 71 -6.62 5.17 -2.88
CA TYR A 71 -7.43 6.32 -2.51
C TYR A 71 -6.95 7.60 -3.23
N SER A 72 -5.65 7.90 -3.13
CA SER A 72 -5.09 9.13 -3.69
C SER A 72 -5.09 9.17 -5.21
N LYS A 73 -4.89 8.02 -5.87
CA LYS A 73 -4.96 7.91 -7.34
C LYS A 73 -6.36 8.25 -7.84
N THR A 74 -7.38 7.79 -7.14
CA THR A 74 -8.76 8.01 -7.57
C THR A 74 -9.25 9.41 -7.25
N GLU A 75 -8.90 9.98 -6.08
CA GLU A 75 -9.16 11.41 -5.81
C GLU A 75 -8.52 12.31 -6.88
N CYS A 76 -7.27 12.02 -7.26
CA CYS A 76 -6.56 12.76 -8.31
C CYS A 76 -7.27 12.65 -9.67
N PHE A 77 -7.82 11.47 -10.00
CA PHE A 77 -8.59 11.28 -11.23
C PHE A 77 -9.86 12.13 -11.23
N ILE A 78 -10.66 12.07 -10.15
CA ILE A 78 -11.91 12.84 -10.05
C ILE A 78 -11.63 14.34 -10.19
N ASP A 79 -10.59 14.85 -9.51
CA ASP A 79 -10.19 16.25 -9.57
C ASP A 79 -9.81 16.70 -11.00
N LYS A 80 -8.99 15.90 -11.71
CA LYS A 80 -8.57 16.21 -13.09
C LYS A 80 -9.69 16.21 -14.11
N HIS A 81 -10.76 15.46 -13.86
CA HIS A 81 -11.87 15.28 -14.80
C HIS A 81 -13.08 16.17 -14.49
N LEU A 82 -13.05 16.91 -13.38
CA LEU A 82 -13.99 18.00 -13.09
C LEU A 82 -13.72 19.15 -14.08
N THR A 83 -14.64 19.38 -15.01
CA THR A 83 -14.56 20.48 -15.99
C THR A 83 -15.84 21.28 -15.98
N ALA A 84 -15.78 22.58 -16.27
CA ALA A 84 -16.94 23.49 -16.23
C ALA A 84 -18.12 23.09 -17.13
N ASP A 85 -17.90 22.24 -18.15
CA ASP A 85 -18.94 21.75 -19.07
C ASP A 85 -19.64 20.47 -18.59
N ASN A 86 -19.10 19.82 -17.56
CA ASN A 86 -19.59 18.57 -17.02
C ASN A 86 -20.20 18.92 -15.66
N ALA A 87 -21.50 19.20 -15.65
CA ALA A 87 -22.32 19.69 -14.53
C ALA A 87 -21.67 19.54 -13.14
N GLU A 88 -21.37 20.65 -12.46
CA GLU A 88 -20.85 20.70 -11.07
C GLU A 88 -21.59 19.69 -10.17
N ASP A 89 -22.91 19.57 -10.31
CA ASP A 89 -23.74 18.67 -9.51
C ASP A 89 -23.43 17.17 -9.70
N ASN A 90 -23.14 16.71 -10.92
CA ASN A 90 -22.96 15.28 -11.21
C ASN A 90 -21.58 14.77 -10.75
N TRP A 91 -20.55 15.61 -10.85
CA TRP A 91 -19.22 15.24 -10.38
C TRP A 91 -19.06 15.39 -8.87
N GLU A 92 -19.77 16.33 -8.25
CA GLU A 92 -19.86 16.42 -6.80
C GLU A 92 -20.54 15.17 -6.23
N GLU A 93 -21.65 14.71 -6.83
CA GLU A 93 -22.32 13.45 -6.43
C GLU A 93 -21.41 12.22 -6.63
N ILE A 94 -20.67 12.13 -7.74
CA ILE A 94 -19.68 11.06 -7.98
C ILE A 94 -18.55 11.11 -6.95
N LYS A 95 -18.06 12.32 -6.62
CA LYS A 95 -17.00 12.52 -5.64
C LYS A 95 -17.45 12.09 -4.24
N GLU A 96 -18.62 12.53 -3.80
CA GLU A 96 -19.22 12.14 -2.52
C GLU A 96 -19.45 10.62 -2.46
N GLY A 97 -20.08 10.04 -3.50
CA GLY A 97 -20.33 8.61 -3.57
C GLY A 97 -19.06 7.76 -3.62
N PHE A 98 -18.00 8.27 -4.25
CA PHE A 98 -16.69 7.62 -4.22
C PHE A 98 -16.04 7.72 -2.84
N GLN A 99 -16.08 8.88 -2.20
CA GLN A 99 -15.52 9.08 -0.86
C GLN A 99 -16.22 8.21 0.19
N GLU A 100 -17.55 8.15 0.17
CA GLU A 100 -18.34 7.27 1.05
C GLU A 100 -18.03 5.80 0.77
N GLY A 101 -18.11 5.37 -0.50
CA GLY A 101 -17.83 3.97 -0.84
C GLY A 101 -16.40 3.54 -0.52
N MET A 102 -15.41 4.43 -0.67
CA MET A 102 -14.04 4.15 -0.28
C MET A 102 -13.85 4.09 1.24
N ALA A 103 -14.58 4.90 2.00
CA ALA A 103 -14.53 4.85 3.46
C ALA A 103 -15.02 3.48 3.95
N ASP A 104 -16.15 3.00 3.43
CA ASP A 104 -16.71 1.68 3.75
C ASP A 104 -15.73 0.56 3.35
N LEU A 105 -15.20 0.59 2.13
CA LEU A 105 -14.23 -0.40 1.67
C LEU A 105 -12.93 -0.39 2.48
N HIS A 106 -12.51 0.79 2.96
CA HIS A 106 -11.31 0.91 3.78
C HIS A 106 -11.52 0.38 5.20
N GLU A 107 -12.69 0.61 5.79
CA GLU A 107 -13.06 0.04 7.09
C GLU A 107 -13.08 -1.50 7.01
N GLU A 108 -13.75 -2.06 5.99
CA GLU A 108 -13.79 -3.52 5.78
C GLU A 108 -12.39 -4.11 5.54
N PHE A 109 -11.55 -3.40 4.78
CA PHE A 109 -10.16 -3.81 4.57
C PHE A 109 -9.34 -3.79 5.87
N GLN A 110 -9.48 -2.75 6.70
CA GLN A 110 -8.79 -2.67 7.99
C GLN A 110 -9.20 -3.82 8.91
N ASP A 111 -10.50 -4.12 8.99
CA ASP A 111 -11.01 -5.22 9.81
C ASP A 111 -10.43 -6.58 9.36
N GLN A 112 -10.32 -6.82 8.05
CA GLN A 112 -9.70 -8.04 7.51
C GLN A 112 -8.22 -8.14 7.85
N VAL A 113 -7.49 -7.02 7.72
CA VAL A 113 -6.06 -6.95 8.07
C VAL A 113 -5.84 -7.20 9.56
N ASP A 114 -6.65 -6.60 10.43
CA ASP A 114 -6.51 -6.76 11.88
C ASP A 114 -6.84 -8.19 12.31
N ASN A 115 -7.85 -8.82 11.70
CA ASN A 115 -8.15 -10.23 11.93
C ASN A 115 -7.00 -11.15 11.49
N ALA A 116 -6.42 -10.93 10.30
CA ALA A 116 -5.28 -11.69 9.82
C ALA A 116 -4.07 -11.57 10.76
N LYS A 117 -3.84 -10.38 11.32
CA LYS A 117 -2.77 -10.16 12.32
C LYS A 117 -3.03 -10.90 13.63
N ASP A 118 -4.25 -10.82 14.15
CA ASP A 118 -4.62 -11.51 15.39
C ASP A 118 -4.43 -13.03 15.22
N ALA A 119 -4.86 -13.59 14.09
CA ALA A 119 -4.67 -15.00 13.76
C ALA A 119 -3.18 -15.38 13.64
N TYR A 120 -2.36 -14.54 13.02
CA TYR A 120 -0.92 -14.76 12.91
C TYR A 120 -0.21 -14.71 14.27
N GLU A 121 -0.52 -13.74 15.13
CA GLU A 121 0.08 -13.66 16.46
C GLU A 121 -0.36 -14.85 17.35
N GLU A 122 -1.61 -15.32 17.25
CA GLU A 122 -2.04 -16.55 17.94
C GLU A 122 -1.30 -17.80 17.43
N ALA A 123 -1.12 -17.92 16.11
CA ALA A 123 -0.36 -19.01 15.50
C ALA A 123 1.11 -19.00 15.93
N LYS A 124 1.72 -17.82 15.97
CA LYS A 124 3.10 -17.59 16.41
C LYS A 124 3.30 -17.86 17.90
N GLU A 125 2.35 -17.50 18.76
CA GLU A 125 2.39 -17.86 20.19
C GLU A 125 2.29 -19.37 20.39
N SER A 126 1.55 -20.06 19.51
CA SER A 126 1.35 -21.51 19.53
C SER A 126 2.44 -22.31 18.79
N ALA A 127 3.33 -21.64 18.05
CA ALA A 127 4.34 -22.30 17.23
C ALA A 127 5.51 -22.82 18.09
N ASP A 128 5.58 -24.13 18.25
CA ASP A 128 6.65 -24.80 19.02
C ASP A 128 7.93 -25.08 18.20
N THR A 129 7.92 -24.80 16.89
CA THR A 129 9.03 -25.07 15.97
C THR A 129 9.22 -23.96 14.95
N ASP A 130 10.44 -23.84 14.42
CA ASP A 130 10.75 -22.92 13.30
C ASP A 130 9.92 -23.26 12.04
N GLU A 131 9.57 -24.53 11.84
CA GLU A 131 8.72 -24.99 10.72
C GLU A 131 7.27 -24.51 10.88
N ALA A 132 6.71 -24.62 12.09
CA ALA A 132 5.35 -24.11 12.37
C ALA A 132 5.28 -22.58 12.28
N LEU A 133 6.35 -21.88 12.67
CA LEU A 133 6.43 -20.43 12.51
C LEU A 133 6.49 -20.02 11.03
N ALA A 134 7.27 -20.75 10.21
CA ALA A 134 7.34 -20.49 8.77
C ALA A 134 6.00 -20.75 8.06
N GLU A 135 5.27 -21.80 8.46
CA GLU A 135 3.93 -22.07 7.93
C GLU A 135 2.92 -20.99 8.33
N ALA A 136 3.01 -20.46 9.55
CA ALA A 136 2.19 -19.34 10.00
C ALA A 136 2.50 -18.05 9.21
N GLU A 137 3.78 -17.78 8.92
CA GLU A 137 4.20 -16.67 8.06
C GLU A 137 3.66 -16.82 6.63
N GLU A 138 3.80 -18.00 6.02
CA GLU A 138 3.29 -18.28 4.67
C GLU A 138 1.77 -18.10 4.59
N THR A 139 1.04 -18.63 5.57
CA THR A 139 -0.44 -18.50 5.63
C THR A 139 -0.86 -17.04 5.78
N TYR A 140 -0.14 -16.28 6.61
CA TYR A 140 -0.41 -14.85 6.77
C TYR A 140 -0.14 -14.10 5.46
N ASP A 141 0.99 -14.34 4.79
CA ASP A 141 1.33 -13.71 3.53
C ASP A 141 0.29 -13.99 2.43
N GLU A 142 -0.15 -15.25 2.29
CA GLU A 142 -1.21 -15.66 1.35
C GLU A 142 -2.54 -14.94 1.67
N THR A 143 -2.94 -14.94 2.94
CA THR A 143 -4.19 -14.30 3.39
C THR A 143 -4.17 -12.81 3.03
N MET A 144 -3.03 -12.15 3.22
CA MET A 144 -2.94 -10.72 2.98
C MET A 144 -2.90 -10.39 1.48
N GLU A 145 -2.31 -11.23 0.63
CA GLU A 145 -2.41 -11.11 -0.83
C GLU A 145 -3.88 -11.18 -1.28
N GLU A 146 -4.66 -12.14 -0.75
CA GLU A 146 -6.09 -12.26 -1.05
C GLU A 146 -6.89 -11.01 -0.63
N ILE A 147 -6.62 -10.46 0.56
CA ILE A 147 -7.25 -9.23 1.05
C ILE A 147 -6.99 -8.07 0.09
N SER A 148 -5.75 -7.90 -0.38
CA SER A 148 -5.39 -6.84 -1.33
C SER A 148 -6.09 -6.99 -2.67
N GLU A 149 -6.10 -8.19 -3.25
CA GLU A 149 -6.83 -8.44 -4.50
C GLU A 149 -8.33 -8.17 -4.35
N SER A 150 -8.91 -8.58 -3.23
CA SER A 150 -10.32 -8.34 -2.91
C SER A 150 -10.62 -6.84 -2.87
N TYR A 151 -9.79 -6.07 -2.17
CA TYR A 151 -9.91 -4.61 -2.10
C TYR A 151 -9.78 -3.96 -3.48
N GLN A 152 -8.78 -4.34 -4.28
CA GLN A 152 -8.61 -3.80 -5.63
C GLN A 152 -9.81 -4.08 -6.54
N ARG A 153 -10.37 -5.29 -6.46
CA ARG A 153 -11.62 -5.65 -7.18
C ARG A 153 -12.79 -4.80 -6.72
N SER A 154 -12.94 -4.56 -5.42
CA SER A 154 -14.03 -3.73 -4.88
C SER A 154 -13.89 -2.26 -5.26
N VAL A 155 -12.67 -1.71 -5.25
CA VAL A 155 -12.39 -0.34 -5.73
C VAL A 155 -12.73 -0.22 -7.22
N ALA A 156 -12.33 -1.20 -8.04
CA ALA A 156 -12.68 -1.21 -9.46
C ALA A 156 -14.20 -1.28 -9.68
N ALA A 157 -14.92 -2.10 -8.92
CA ALA A 157 -16.37 -2.18 -8.97
C ALA A 157 -17.05 -0.87 -8.54
N LEU A 158 -16.52 -0.18 -7.51
CA LEU A 158 -17.00 1.14 -7.09
C LEU A 158 -16.80 2.18 -8.20
N LYS A 159 -15.61 2.21 -8.80
CA LYS A 159 -15.31 3.09 -9.94
C LYS A 159 -16.26 2.83 -11.11
N GLU A 160 -16.50 1.57 -11.48
CA GLU A 160 -17.43 1.19 -12.55
C GLU A 160 -18.86 1.66 -12.23
N LYS A 161 -19.34 1.42 -11.01
CA LYS A 161 -20.66 1.84 -10.54
C LYS A 161 -20.87 3.35 -10.65
N LEU A 162 -19.81 4.12 -10.40
CA LEU A 162 -19.82 5.59 -10.44
C LEU A 162 -19.44 6.16 -11.83
N GLY A 163 -19.18 5.31 -12.82
CA GLY A 163 -18.79 5.75 -14.17
C GLY A 163 -17.39 6.37 -14.26
N ILE A 164 -16.52 6.10 -13.29
CA ILE A 164 -15.14 6.57 -13.23
C ILE A 164 -14.28 5.65 -14.12
N ASN A 165 -14.17 5.96 -15.41
CA ASN A 165 -13.32 5.24 -16.35
C ASN A 165 -11.96 5.92 -16.53
N GLU A 166 -10.92 5.33 -15.95
CA GLU A 166 -9.51 5.69 -16.16
C GLU A 166 -9.03 5.23 -17.55
N SER A 167 -9.52 5.85 -18.64
CA SER A 167 -9.11 5.53 -20.02
C SER A 167 -8.10 6.52 -20.60
#